data_AF-A0A7S0AMP9-F1
#
_entry.id   AF-A0A7S0AMP9-F1
#
_cell.length_a   1.000
_cell.length_b   1.000
_cell.length_c   1.000
_cell.angle_alpha   90.00
_cell.angle_beta   90.00
_cell.angle_gamma   90.00
#
_symmetry.space_group_name_H-M   'P 1'
#
loop_
_entity.id
_entity.type
_entity.pdbx_description
1 polymer ?
#
loop_
_entity_poly.entity_id
_entity_poly.type
_entity_poly.pdbx_seq_one_letter_code
_entity_poly.pdbx_strand_id
1 'polypeptide(L)'
;AMMARAFPVEALDGTSITDVAKFGEGEGASTLGEYIECACSGIMACSTCHVVIDPEWIDKVGLPNEDEQDMLDLAYSPRKTSRLGCQVVITNDLDGLVVQLPKGANNLMDFVPFE
;
A
#
# COMPACT_ATOMS: atom_id res chain seq x y z
N ALA A 1 -4.89 4.50 22.79
CA ALA A 1 -4.33 3.58 21.78
C ALA A 1 -5.44 3.26 20.80
N MET A 2 -5.42 3.81 19.58
CA MET A 2 -6.37 3.39 18.55
C MET A 2 -6.05 1.93 18.22
N MET A 3 -7.00 1.03 18.44
CA MET A 3 -6.83 -0.38 18.17
C MET A 3 -6.70 -0.58 16.67
N ALA A 4 -5.62 -1.23 16.22
CA ALA A 4 -5.50 -1.67 14.85
C ALA A 4 -6.63 -2.68 14.58
N ARG A 5 -7.63 -2.28 13.78
CA ARG A 5 -8.69 -3.18 13.31
C ARG A 5 -8.17 -3.86 12.04
N ALA A 6 -7.94 -5.16 12.11
CA ALA A 6 -7.74 -5.96 10.91
C ALA A 6 -9.07 -6.15 10.19
N PHE A 7 -9.04 -6.16 8.87
CA PHE A 7 -10.19 -6.45 8.01
C PHE A 7 -9.74 -7.40 6.90
N PRO A 8 -10.52 -8.47 6.62
CA PRO A 8 -10.20 -9.39 5.54
C PRO A 8 -10.52 -8.76 4.19
N VAL A 9 -9.71 -9.06 3.18
CA VAL A 9 -9.86 -8.56 1.82
C VAL A 9 -9.70 -9.72 0.85
N GLU A 10 -10.60 -9.84 -0.12
CA GLU A 10 -10.46 -10.80 -1.21
C GLU A 10 -9.85 -10.10 -2.43
N ALA A 11 -8.70 -10.61 -2.87
CA ALA A 11 -7.91 -10.04 -3.95
C ALA A 11 -7.91 -10.97 -5.16
N LEU A 12 -7.90 -10.39 -6.35
CA LEU A 12 -7.79 -11.15 -7.60
C LEU A 12 -6.30 -11.39 -7.92
N ASP A 13 -5.97 -12.60 -8.37
CA ASP A 13 -4.61 -12.95 -8.80
C ASP A 13 -4.15 -12.02 -9.93
N GLY A 14 -2.91 -11.52 -9.84
CA GLY A 14 -2.31 -10.59 -10.78
C GLY A 14 -2.67 -9.11 -10.57
N THR A 15 -3.50 -8.77 -9.58
CA THR A 15 -3.81 -7.37 -9.24
C THR A 15 -2.82 -6.78 -8.24
N SER A 16 -2.59 -5.47 -8.26
CA SER A 16 -1.79 -4.82 -7.21
C SER A 16 -2.60 -4.61 -5.92
N ILE A 17 -1.96 -4.38 -4.77
CA ILE A 17 -2.68 -4.01 -3.53
C ILE A 17 -3.58 -2.79 -3.75
N THR A 18 -3.16 -1.84 -4.59
CA THR A 18 -4.00 -0.67 -4.93
C THR A 18 -5.21 -1.08 -5.78
N ASP A 19 -5.04 -2.00 -6.72
CA ASP A 19 -6.15 -2.48 -7.54
C ASP A 19 -7.18 -3.23 -6.71
N VAL A 20 -6.74 -3.98 -5.69
CA VAL A 20 -7.63 -4.63 -4.72
C VAL A 20 -8.50 -3.61 -3.98
N ALA A 21 -7.97 -2.43 -3.67
CA ALA A 21 -8.74 -1.36 -3.06
C ALA A 21 -9.90 -0.83 -3.95
N LYS A 22 -9.81 -1.03 -5.27
CA LYS A 22 -10.79 -0.58 -6.26
C LYS A 22 -11.70 -1.70 -6.78
N PHE A 23 -11.14 -2.89 -6.94
CA PHE A 23 -11.75 -4.01 -7.67
C PHE A 23 -11.83 -5.30 -6.85
N GLY A 24 -11.28 -5.31 -5.63
CA GLY A 24 -11.38 -6.44 -4.72
C GLY A 24 -12.80 -6.63 -4.19
N GLU A 25 -13.03 -7.79 -3.57
CA GLU A 25 -14.33 -8.17 -3.01
C GLU A 25 -14.31 -8.11 -1.47
N GLY A 26 -15.51 -7.94 -0.87
CA GLY A 26 -15.72 -7.86 0.58
C GLY A 26 -15.64 -6.46 1.18
N GLU A 27 -16.08 -6.32 2.45
CA GLU A 27 -16.09 -5.04 3.18
C GLU A 27 -14.68 -4.44 3.34
N GLY A 28 -13.66 -5.29 3.45
CA GLY A 28 -12.29 -4.85 3.62
C GLY A 28 -11.68 -4.21 2.37
N ALA A 29 -12.12 -4.57 1.16
CA ALA A 29 -11.64 -3.95 -0.08
C ALA A 29 -12.03 -2.47 -0.13
N SER A 30 -13.30 -2.15 0.13
CA SER A 30 -13.79 -0.78 0.23
C SER A 30 -13.08 -0.01 1.35
N THR A 31 -12.88 -0.66 2.50
CA THR A 31 -12.16 -0.06 3.63
C THR A 31 -10.73 0.28 3.24
N LEU A 32 -10.02 -0.61 2.54
CA LEU A 32 -8.66 -0.34 2.04
C LEU A 32 -8.62 0.90 1.14
N GLY A 33 -9.63 1.09 0.28
CA GLY A 33 -9.78 2.25 -0.60
C GLY A 33 -9.98 3.59 0.13
N GLU A 34 -10.42 3.59 1.38
CA GLU A 34 -10.51 4.81 2.20
C GLU A 34 -9.14 5.29 2.71
N TYR A 35 -8.15 4.41 2.77
CA TYR A 35 -6.84 4.69 3.37
C TYR A 35 -5.68 4.70 2.36
N ILE A 36 -5.79 4.00 1.23
CA ILE A 36 -4.79 4.04 0.14
C ILE A 36 -5.27 5.01 -0.93
N GLU A 37 -4.51 6.09 -1.11
CA GLU A 37 -4.83 7.10 -2.10
C GLU A 37 -4.31 6.71 -3.50
N CYS A 38 -3.03 6.34 -3.60
CA CYS A 38 -2.34 6.09 -4.87
C CYS A 38 -2.51 7.21 -5.91
N ALA A 39 -2.10 8.43 -5.53
CA ALA A 39 -2.32 9.66 -6.30
C ALA A 39 -1.75 9.61 -7.73
N CYS A 40 -0.57 9.00 -7.91
CA CYS A 40 0.04 8.85 -9.24
C CYS A 40 -0.58 7.74 -10.11
N SER A 41 -1.60 7.04 -9.63
CA SER A 41 -2.23 5.91 -10.34
C SER A 41 -1.26 4.77 -10.68
N GLY A 42 -0.32 4.48 -9.78
CA GLY A 42 0.53 3.30 -9.87
C GLY A 42 1.77 3.40 -10.77
N ILE A 43 2.09 4.60 -11.28
CA ILE A 43 3.26 4.81 -12.15
C ILE A 43 4.58 5.04 -11.39
N MET A 44 4.62 4.72 -10.09
CA MET A 44 5.81 4.90 -9.22
C MET A 44 6.35 6.35 -9.22
N ALA A 45 5.44 7.33 -9.18
CA ALA A 45 5.79 8.76 -9.11
C ALA A 45 5.35 9.45 -7.80
N CYS A 46 4.84 8.69 -6.83
CA CYS A 46 4.48 9.17 -5.51
C CYS A 46 4.61 8.05 -4.46
N SER A 47 4.50 8.38 -3.18
CA SER A 47 4.51 7.42 -2.06
C SER A 47 3.17 7.28 -1.33
N THR A 48 2.06 7.78 -1.90
CA THR A 48 0.75 7.78 -1.22
C THR A 48 0.00 6.44 -1.25
N CYS A 49 0.61 5.41 -1.83
CA CYS A 49 0.17 4.01 -1.72
C CYS A 49 1.07 3.19 -0.77
N HIS A 50 1.84 3.87 0.09
CA HIS A 50 2.76 3.22 1.03
C HIS A 50 2.02 2.23 1.92
N VAL A 51 2.56 1.01 1.96
CA VAL A 51 2.14 -0.05 2.87
C VAL A 51 3.35 -0.66 3.58
N VAL A 52 3.12 -1.28 4.73
CA VAL A 52 4.13 -2.03 5.46
C VAL A 52 3.78 -3.51 5.42
N ILE A 53 4.63 -4.29 4.79
CA ILE A 53 4.47 -5.75 4.72
C ILE A 53 4.87 -6.36 6.05
N ASP A 54 4.11 -7.36 6.52
CA ASP A 54 4.50 -8.13 7.69
C ASP A 54 5.86 -8.83 7.42
N PRO A 55 6.83 -8.76 8.35
CA PRO A 55 8.16 -9.35 8.15
C PRO A 55 8.15 -10.83 7.74
N GLU A 56 7.14 -11.62 8.13
CA GLU A 56 7.04 -13.02 7.73
C GLU A 56 6.76 -13.22 6.23
N TRP A 57 6.28 -12.17 5.56
CA TRP A 57 5.89 -12.20 4.15
C TRP A 57 6.90 -11.52 3.22
N ILE A 58 7.87 -10.78 3.75
CA ILE A 58 8.77 -9.96 2.93
C ILE A 58 9.59 -10.80 1.95
N ASP A 59 9.98 -12.02 2.34
CA ASP A 59 10.75 -12.92 1.48
C ASP A 59 9.93 -13.41 0.27
N LYS A 60 8.60 -13.48 0.41
CA LYS A 60 7.68 -13.84 -0.69
C LYS A 60 7.29 -12.64 -1.54
N VAL A 61 7.02 -11.49 -0.90
CA VAL A 61 6.62 -10.25 -1.56
C VAL A 61 7.79 -9.59 -2.31
N GLY A 62 9.01 -9.84 -1.84
CA GLY A 62 10.23 -9.23 -2.35
C GLY A 62 10.50 -7.86 -1.75
N LEU A 63 11.73 -7.40 -1.97
CA LEU A 63 12.21 -6.08 -1.55
C LEU A 63 11.92 -5.05 -2.65
N PRO A 64 11.81 -3.75 -2.28
CA PRO A 64 11.70 -2.69 -3.27
C PRO A 64 12.98 -2.63 -4.14
N ASN A 65 12.82 -2.22 -5.39
CA ASN A 65 13.96 -1.84 -6.23
C ASN A 65 14.48 -0.45 -5.83
N GLU A 66 15.56 0.02 -6.46
CA GLU A 66 16.18 1.32 -6.13
C GLU A 66 15.21 2.49 -6.35
N ASP A 67 14.52 2.54 -7.49
CA ASP A 67 13.56 3.60 -7.80
C ASP A 67 12.37 3.63 -6.82
N GLU A 68 11.87 2.46 -6.42
CA GLU A 68 10.82 2.31 -5.41
C GLU A 68 11.31 2.76 -4.04
N GLN A 69 12.56 2.44 -3.68
CA GLN A 69 13.18 2.85 -2.43
C GLN A 69 13.33 4.38 -2.33
N ASP A 70 13.74 5.04 -3.42
CA ASP A 70 13.82 6.50 -3.49
C ASP A 70 12.46 7.15 -3.23
N MET A 71 11.37 6.55 -3.70
CA MET A 71 10.02 7.02 -3.40
C MET A 71 9.60 6.73 -1.95
N LEU A 72 9.98 5.56 -1.42
CA LEU A 72 9.68 5.18 -0.02
C LEU A 72 10.40 6.07 1.00
N ASP A 73 11.56 6.63 0.67
CA ASP A 73 12.26 7.59 1.53
C ASP A 73 11.46 8.88 1.75
N LEU A 74 10.55 9.20 0.82
CA LEU A 74 9.60 10.32 0.92
C LEU A 74 8.29 9.94 1.62
N ALA A 75 8.09 8.66 1.96
CA ALA A 75 6.84 8.17 2.54
C ALA A 75 6.64 8.59 4.00
N TYR A 76 5.43 8.41 4.52
CA TYR A 76 5.13 8.70 5.90
C TYR A 76 5.62 7.56 6.82
N SER A 77 6.61 7.85 7.66
CA SER A 77 7.18 6.87 8.62
C SER A 77 7.59 5.52 7.99
N PRO A 78 8.47 5.53 6.97
CA PRO A 78 8.89 4.30 6.30
C PRO A 78 9.62 3.35 7.26
N ARG A 79 9.39 2.07 7.03
CA ARG A 79 10.01 0.93 7.72
C ARG A 79 10.77 0.05 6.73
N LYS A 80 11.63 -0.85 7.23
CA LYS A 80 12.42 -1.77 6.41
C LYS A 80 11.59 -2.69 5.49
N THR A 81 10.38 -3.04 5.89
CA THR A 81 9.45 -3.87 5.10
C THR A 81 8.40 -3.04 4.37
N SER A 82 8.67 -1.75 4.16
CA SER A 82 7.77 -0.88 3.38
C SER A 82 7.83 -1.22 1.92
N ARG A 83 6.67 -1.13 1.26
CA ARG A 83 6.50 -1.25 -0.18
C ARG A 83 5.52 -0.19 -0.67
N LEU A 84 5.59 0.13 -1.95
CA LEU A 84 4.52 0.84 -2.63
C LEU A 84 3.46 -0.19 -3.03
N GLY A 85 2.24 -0.07 -2.49
CA GLY A 85 1.17 -1.04 -2.73
C GLY A 85 0.81 -1.21 -4.21
N CYS A 86 1.07 -0.21 -5.06
CA CYS A 86 0.90 -0.33 -6.51
C CYS A 86 1.95 -1.22 -7.20
N GLN A 87 3.10 -1.48 -6.56
CA GLN A 87 4.16 -2.34 -7.10
C GLN A 87 4.11 -3.76 -6.53
N VAL A 88 3.27 -4.00 -5.52
CA VAL A 88 3.08 -5.34 -4.95
C VAL A 88 1.95 -6.03 -5.69
N VAL A 89 2.30 -6.99 -6.55
CA VAL A 89 1.36 -7.83 -7.28
C VAL A 89 0.94 -9.00 -6.42
N ILE A 90 -0.36 -9.17 -6.23
CA ILE A 90 -0.96 -10.29 -5.52
C ILE A 90 -0.88 -11.54 -6.39
N THR A 91 -0.39 -12.63 -5.80
CA THR A 91 -0.37 -13.96 -6.41
C THR A 91 -0.98 -14.96 -5.43
N ASN A 92 -1.38 -16.14 -5.94
CA ASN A 92 -1.86 -17.24 -5.08
C ASN A 92 -0.88 -17.64 -3.95
N ASP A 93 0.43 -17.44 -4.13
CA ASP A 93 1.43 -17.74 -3.09
C ASP A 93 1.41 -16.75 -1.89
N LEU A 94 0.68 -15.65 -2.07
CA LEU A 94 0.45 -14.59 -1.08
C LEU A 94 -0.91 -14.72 -0.38
N ASP A 95 -1.61 -15.85 -0.51
CA ASP A 95 -2.84 -16.10 0.24
C ASP A 95 -2.59 -16.04 1.76
N GLY A 96 -3.31 -15.15 2.46
CA GLY A 96 -3.09 -14.85 3.88
C GLY A 96 -2.08 -13.73 4.16
N LEU A 97 -1.57 -13.02 3.13
CA LEU A 97 -0.69 -11.87 3.29
C LEU A 97 -1.26 -10.84 4.28
N VAL A 98 -0.44 -10.45 5.25
CA VAL A 98 -0.77 -9.39 6.21
C VAL A 98 -0.04 -8.11 5.84
N VAL A 99 -0.81 -7.03 5.70
CA VAL A 99 -0.31 -5.69 5.38
C VAL A 99 -0.81 -4.71 6.41
N GLN A 100 0.06 -3.79 6.83
CA GLN A 100 -0.28 -2.68 7.71
C GLN A 100 -0.28 -1.37 6.92
N LEU A 101 -1.31 -0.56 7.15
CA LEU A 101 -1.36 0.79 6.62
C LEU A 101 -0.67 1.77 7.59
N PRO A 102 0.18 2.69 7.09
CA PRO A 102 0.71 3.79 7.88
C PRO A 102 -0.42 4.68 8.42
N LYS A 103 -0.11 5.54 9.41
CA LYS A 103 -1.12 6.44 10.01
C LYS A 103 -1.49 7.65 9.15
N GLY A 104 -0.86 7.79 7.98
CA GLY A 104 -1.06 8.89 7.05
C GLY A 104 -0.25 8.66 5.78
N ALA A 105 -0.46 9.53 4.79
CA ALA A 105 0.29 9.58 3.55
C ALA A 105 0.92 10.97 3.39
N ASN A 106 2.08 11.04 2.73
CA ASN A 106 2.69 12.32 2.36
C ASN A 106 2.23 12.67 0.94
N ASN A 107 1.19 13.49 0.82
CA ASN A 107 0.76 14.04 -0.46
C ASN A 107 1.10 15.54 -0.54
N LEU A 108 1.95 15.91 -1.51
CA LEU A 108 2.37 17.29 -1.74
C LEU A 108 1.23 18.19 -2.28
N MET A 109 0.17 17.61 -2.84
CA MET A 109 -0.97 18.36 -3.38
C MET A 109 -2.00 18.80 -2.33
N ASP A 110 -1.98 18.20 -1.12
CA ASP A 110 -2.96 18.53 -0.06
C ASP A 110 -2.80 19.95 0.49
N PHE A 111 -1.64 20.58 0.27
CA PHE A 111 -1.29 21.90 0.79
C PHE A 111 -0.88 22.88 -0.31
N VAL A 112 -1.56 22.89 -1.46
CA VAL A 112 -1.40 23.99 -2.43
C VAL A 112 -2.35 25.11 -2.02
N PRO A 113 -1.87 26.18 -1.34
CA PRO A 113 -2.72 27.33 -1.08
C PRO A 113 -3.09 27.97 -2.43
N PHE A 114 -4.38 27.95 -2.74
CA PHE A 114 -4.92 28.87 -3.74
C PHE A 114 -5.14 30.20 -3.01
N GLU A 115 -4.30 31.20 -3.30
CA GLU A 115 -4.76 32.59 -3.13
C GLU A 115 -5.81 32.92 -4.18
#